data_AF-A0A3D3CVS5-F1
#
_entry.id   AF-A0A3D3CVS5-F1
#
_cell.length_a   1.000
_cell.length_b   1.000
_cell.length_c   1.000
_cell.angle_alpha   90.00
_cell.angle_beta   90.00
_cell.angle_gamma   90.00
#
_symmetry.space_group_name_H-M   'P 1'
#
loop_
_entity.id
_entity.type
_entity.pdbx_description
1 polymer ?
#
loop_
_entity_poly.entity_id
_entity_poly.type
_entity_poly.pdbx_seq_one_letter_code
_entity_poly.pdbx_strand_id
1 'polypeptide(L)'
;MQDMLADFSRFKDIEIVMATYQPFEEMKSFYNYYRVADHSNILMGRDEKYLLPPYYRMQSLPFMALYDKKGQFITRFEGNQKVDTILHAFGIKDK
;
A
#
# COMPACT_ATOMS: atom_id res chain seq x y z
N MET A 1 -3.58 -8.71 1.72
CA MET A 1 -2.80 -7.80 2.60
C MET A 1 -1.84 -8.56 3.50
N GLN A 2 -2.27 -9.61 4.22
CA GLN A 2 -1.36 -10.41 5.06
C GLN A 2 -0.14 -10.95 4.30
N ASP A 3 -0.31 -11.37 3.04
CA ASP A 3 0.81 -11.84 2.21
C ASP A 3 1.84 -10.76 1.88
N MET A 4 1.42 -9.48 1.76
CA MET A 4 2.37 -8.35 1.61
C MET A 4 3.11 -8.06 2.91
N LEU A 5 2.40 -8.16 4.04
CA LEU A 5 2.95 -7.89 5.37
C LEU A 5 4.06 -8.91 5.73
N ALA A 6 3.92 -10.16 5.28
CA ALA A 6 4.90 -11.23 5.51
C ALA A 6 6.24 -11.00 4.79
N ASP A 7 6.22 -10.24 3.68
CA ASP A 7 7.34 -10.09 2.75
C ASP A 7 7.83 -8.63 2.63
N PHE A 8 7.55 -7.79 3.64
CA PHE A 8 7.93 -6.38 3.63
C PHE A 8 9.42 -6.11 3.38
N SER A 9 10.28 -7.08 3.70
CA SER A 9 11.71 -6.99 3.41
C SER A 9 12.01 -6.83 1.91
N ARG A 10 11.14 -7.33 1.02
CA ARG A 10 11.25 -7.22 -0.44
C ARG A 10 10.83 -5.85 -0.96
N PHE A 11 10.12 -5.06 -0.15
CA PHE A 11 9.65 -3.73 -0.48
C PHE A 11 10.51 -2.60 0.08
N LYS A 12 11.69 -2.88 0.66
CA LYS A 12 12.53 -1.86 1.33
C LYS A 12 12.87 -0.64 0.48
N ASP A 13 12.98 -0.80 -0.84
CA ASP A 13 13.28 0.27 -1.80
C ASP A 13 12.02 0.96 -2.38
N ILE A 14 10.83 0.53 -1.95
CA ILE A 14 9.54 1.07 -2.37
C ILE A 14 8.90 1.78 -1.18
N GLU A 15 8.51 3.04 -1.39
CA GLU A 15 7.67 3.76 -0.43
C GLU A 15 6.23 3.26 -0.51
N ILE A 16 5.68 2.86 0.64
CA ILE A 16 4.30 2.39 0.75
C ILE A 16 3.51 3.42 1.54
N VAL A 17 2.54 4.05 0.88
CA VAL A 17 1.56 4.92 1.53
C VAL A 17 0.26 4.14 1.74
N MET A 18 0.01 3.73 2.97
CA MET A 18 -1.26 3.13 3.38
C MET A 18 -2.23 4.22 3.79
N ALA A 19 -3.42 4.20 3.19
CA ALA A 19 -4.49 5.13 3.53
C ALA A 19 -5.78 4.38 3.87
N THR A 20 -6.46 4.83 4.92
CA THR A 20 -7.72 4.24 5.36
C THR A 20 -8.70 5.32 5.80
N TYR A 21 -9.99 5.11 5.58
CA TYR A 21 -11.06 5.95 6.14
C TYR A 21 -11.60 5.38 7.47
N GLN A 22 -11.06 4.25 7.94
CA GLN A 22 -11.50 3.63 9.18
C GLN A 22 -11.26 4.55 10.39
N PRO A 23 -11.97 4.33 11.52
CA PRO A 23 -11.73 5.06 12.76
C PRO A 23 -10.25 5.03 13.19
N PHE A 24 -9.80 6.11 13.83
CA PHE A 24 -8.40 6.26 14.25
C PHE A 24 -7.94 5.12 15.16
N GLU A 25 -8.79 4.65 16.09
CA GLU A 25 -8.42 3.55 16.99
C GLU A 25 -8.24 2.21 16.26
N GLU A 26 -9.00 1.96 15.20
CA GLU A 26 -8.81 0.76 14.36
C GLU A 26 -7.51 0.87 13.56
N MET A 27 -7.24 2.04 12.98
CA MET A 27 -5.98 2.32 12.29
C MET A 27 -4.78 2.15 13.23
N LYS A 28 -4.86 2.67 14.46
CA LYS A 28 -3.80 2.57 15.48
C LYS A 28 -3.60 1.13 15.93
N SER A 29 -4.69 0.38 16.11
CA SER A 29 -4.64 -1.04 16.45
C SER A 29 -3.96 -1.85 15.35
N PHE A 30 -4.28 -1.58 14.08
CA PHE A 30 -3.60 -2.18 12.92
C PHE A 30 -2.12 -1.81 12.87
N TYR A 31 -1.80 -0.52 13.05
CA TYR A 31 -0.44 0.00 13.04
C TYR A 31 0.44 -0.71 14.08
N ASN A 32 -0.08 -0.90 15.29
CA ASN A 32 0.61 -1.59 16.37
C ASN A 32 0.71 -3.10 16.14
N TYR A 33 -0.40 -3.75 15.72
CA TYR A 33 -0.46 -5.19 15.54
C TYR A 33 0.54 -5.67 14.47
N TYR A 34 0.63 -4.95 13.35
CA TYR A 34 1.56 -5.26 12.27
C TYR A 34 2.93 -4.60 12.41
N ARG A 35 3.21 -3.95 13.56
CA ARG A 35 4.49 -3.28 13.85
C ARG A 35 4.94 -2.36 12.72
N VAL A 36 4.01 -1.59 12.16
CA VAL A 36 4.26 -0.72 11.00
C VAL A 36 5.39 0.29 11.29
N ALA A 37 5.53 0.71 12.55
CA ALA A 37 6.62 1.58 13.01
C ALA A 37 8.03 1.02 12.75
N ASP A 38 8.19 -0.30 12.65
CA ASP A 38 9.49 -0.94 12.41
C ASP A 38 9.93 -0.84 10.94
N HIS A 39 9.04 -0.35 10.06
CA HIS A 39 9.26 -0.24 8.62
C HIS A 39 9.33 1.23 8.21
N SER A 40 10.55 1.74 8.03
CA SER A 40 10.78 3.16 7.70
C SER A 40 10.26 3.59 6.33
N ASN A 41 10.05 2.64 5.41
CA ASN A 41 9.52 2.89 4.08
C ASN A 41 7.98 2.89 4.02
N ILE A 42 7.30 2.80 5.16
CA ILE A 42 5.84 2.73 5.23
C ILE A 42 5.28 3.95 5.96
N LEU A 43 4.39 4.65 5.28
CA LEU A 43 3.62 5.76 5.82
C LEU A 43 2.16 5.33 5.93
N MET A 44 1.54 5.56 7.08
CA MET A 44 0.12 5.28 7.29
C MET A 44 -0.61 6.59 7.61
N GLY A 45 -1.67 6.86 6.86
CA GLY A 45 -2.51 8.03 7.03
C GLY A 45 -3.99 7.70 7.03
N ARG A 46 -4.78 8.58 7.65
CA ARG A 46 -6.23 8.50 7.64
C ARG A 46 -6.81 9.48 6.61
N ASP A 47 -7.60 8.97 5.68
CA ASP A 47 -8.34 9.78 4.71
C ASP A 47 -9.69 10.22 5.30
N GLU A 48 -9.64 11.21 6.22
CA GLU A 48 -10.83 11.69 6.94
C GLU A 48 -11.87 12.36 6.02
N LYS A 49 -11.42 12.85 4.86
CA LYS A 49 -12.26 13.55 3.89
C LYS A 49 -12.76 12.67 2.76
N TYR A 50 -12.44 11.36 2.78
CA TYR A 50 -12.78 10.42 1.71
C TYR A 50 -12.37 10.93 0.33
N LEU A 51 -11.18 11.52 0.21
CA LEU A 51 -10.67 12.09 -1.05
C LEU A 51 -10.19 11.01 -2.02
N LEU A 52 -9.65 9.90 -1.51
CA LEU A 52 -9.01 8.88 -2.33
C LEU A 52 -10.02 8.02 -3.13
N PRO A 53 -11.14 7.55 -2.57
CA PRO A 53 -12.11 6.76 -3.32
C PRO A 53 -12.63 7.42 -4.60
N PRO A 54 -13.11 8.69 -4.59
CA PRO A 54 -13.58 9.35 -5.80
C PRO A 54 -12.43 9.70 -6.76
N TYR A 55 -11.24 10.05 -6.25
CA TYR A 55 -10.09 10.37 -7.08
C TYR A 55 -9.63 9.17 -7.93
N TYR A 56 -9.48 8.00 -7.30
CA TYR A 56 -9.06 6.78 -7.98
C TYR A 56 -10.20 6.02 -8.65
N ARG A 57 -11.44 6.45 -8.43
CA ARG A 57 -12.67 5.74 -8.83
C ARG A 57 -12.63 4.29 -8.36
N MET A 58 -12.28 4.09 -7.08
CA MET A 58 -12.13 2.76 -6.48
C MET A 58 -13.47 2.01 -6.53
N GLN A 59 -13.47 0.79 -7.06
CA GLN A 59 -14.66 -0.06 -7.09
C GLN A 59 -14.60 -1.17 -6.05
N SER A 60 -13.39 -1.55 -5.62
CA SER A 60 -13.17 -2.63 -4.65
C SER A 60 -11.92 -2.38 -3.81
N LEU A 61 -11.89 -3.01 -2.62
CA LEU A 61 -10.75 -3.01 -1.72
C LEU A 61 -10.18 -4.44 -1.58
N PRO A 62 -8.85 -4.60 -1.35
CA PRO A 62 -7.85 -3.54 -1.32
C PRO A 62 -7.59 -2.95 -2.72
N PHE A 63 -7.28 -1.66 -2.77
CA PHE A 63 -6.90 -0.95 -3.99
C PHE A 63 -5.44 -0.50 -3.87
N MET A 64 -4.68 -0.62 -4.96
CA MET A 64 -3.30 -0.15 -5.03
C MET A 64 -3.10 0.67 -6.31
N ALA A 65 -2.49 1.85 -6.19
CA ALA A 65 -1.99 2.61 -7.32
C ALA A 65 -0.47 2.72 -7.21
N LEU A 66 0.22 2.35 -8.28
CA LEU A 66 1.68 2.31 -8.34
C LEU A 66 2.18 3.48 -9.17
N TYR A 67 3.23 4.13 -8.66
CA TYR A 67 3.86 5.29 -9.26
C TYR A 67 5.38 5.07 -9.30
N ASP A 68 6.03 5.63 -10.32
CA ASP A 68 7.49 5.62 -10.39
C ASP A 68 8.11 6.73 -9.52
N LYS A 69 9.44 6.78 -9.46
CA LYS A 69 10.18 7.80 -8.69
C LYS A 69 9.96 9.24 -9.19
N LYS A 70 9.39 9.43 -10.38
CA LYS A 70 9.04 10.73 -10.96
C LYS A 70 7.57 11.10 -10.70
N GLY A 71 6.83 10.26 -9.97
CA GLY A 71 5.40 10.42 -9.73
C GLY A 71 4.53 10.08 -10.94
N GLN A 72 5.08 9.38 -11.95
CA GLN A 72 4.32 8.93 -13.11
C GLN A 72 3.55 7.66 -12.77
N PHE A 73 2.26 7.63 -13.12
CA PHE A 73 1.40 6.47 -12.90
C PHE A 73 1.90 5.27 -13.72
N ILE A 74 2.12 4.14 -13.05
CA ILE A 74 2.51 2.87 -13.67
C ILE A 74 1.27 2.04 -13.95
N THR A 75 0.54 1.69 -12.89
CA THR A 75 -0.64 0.82 -12.97
C THR A 75 -1.47 0.89 -11.68
N ARG A 76 -2.66 0.31 -11.71
CA ARG A 76 -3.50 0.10 -10.54
C ARG A 76 -3.95 -1.35 -10.44
N PHE A 77 -4.12 -1.81 -9.21
CA PHE A 77 -4.68 -3.11 -8.92
C PHE A 77 -5.91 -2.99 -8.03
N GLU A 78 -6.87 -3.84 -8.33
CA GLU A 78 -8.07 -4.05 -7.55
C GLU A 78 -8.04 -5.46 -6.96
N GLY A 79 -8.42 -5.58 -5.69
CA GLY A 79 -8.35 -6.83 -4.95
C GLY A 79 -6.93 -7.22 -4.51
N ASN A 80 -6.83 -8.39 -3.87
CA ASN A 80 -5.54 -8.91 -3.41
C ASN A 80 -4.67 -9.30 -4.62
N GLN A 81 -3.40 -8.90 -4.58
CA GLN A 81 -2.39 -9.30 -5.56
C GLN A 81 -1.25 -10.03 -4.86
N LYS A 82 -0.57 -10.89 -5.62
CA LYS A 82 0.69 -11.52 -5.19
C LYS A 82 1.79 -10.48 -5.13
N VAL A 83 2.71 -10.63 -4.17
CA VAL A 83 3.89 -9.76 -4.01
C VAL A 83 4.70 -9.68 -5.31
N ASP A 84 4.93 -10.81 -5.97
CA ASP A 84 5.71 -10.88 -7.21
C ASP A 84 5.06 -10.05 -8.33
N THR A 85 3.73 -10.07 -8.44
CA THR A 85 3.00 -9.25 -9.42
C THR A 85 3.25 -7.76 -9.21
N ILE A 86 3.28 -7.32 -7.95
CA ILE A 86 3.52 -5.93 -7.58
C ILE A 86 4.97 -5.55 -7.90
N LEU A 87 5.95 -6.37 -7.51
CA LEU A 87 7.37 -6.11 -7.76
C LEU A 87 7.69 -6.10 -9.26
N HIS A 88 7.10 -7.00 -10.04
CA HIS A 88 7.23 -7.01 -11.50
C HIS A 88 6.66 -5.74 -12.14
N ALA A 89 5.58 -5.16 -11.60
CA ALA A 89 5.05 -3.90 -12.10
C ALA A 89 6.03 -2.73 -11.91
N PHE A 90 6.89 -2.78 -10.88
CA PHE A 90 8.00 -1.85 -10.68
C PHE A 90 9.26 -2.18 -11.52
N GLY A 91 9.22 -3.24 -12.32
CA GLY A 91 10.39 -3.72 -13.09
C GLY A 91 11.46 -4.38 -12.22
N ILE A 92 11.16 -4.67 -10.95
CA ILE A 92 12.05 -5.41 -10.06
C ILE A 92 11.93 -6.88 -10.45
N LYS A 93 13.03 -7.46 -10.94
CA LYS A 93 13.12 -8.90 -11.21
C LYS A 93 13.59 -9.61 -9.96
N ASP A 94 12.97 -10.74 -9.65
CA ASP A 94 13.49 -11.65 -8.63
C ASP A 94 14.93 -12.04 -8.99
N LYS A 95 15.82 -11.94 -8.00
CA LYS A 95 17.20 -12.45 -8.09
C LYS A 95 17.21 -13.97 -7.93
#